data_AF-A0A6V8SQT7-F1
#
_entry.id   AF-A0A6V8SQT7-F1
#
_cell.length_a   1.000
_cell.length_b   1.000
_cell.length_c   1.000
_cell.angle_alpha   90.00
_cell.angle_beta   90.00
_cell.angle_gamma   90.00
#
_symmetry.space_group_name_H-M   'P 1'
#
loop_
_entity.id
_entity.type
_entity.pdbx_description
1 polymer ?
#
loop_
_entity_poly.entity_id
_entity_poly.type
_entity_poly.pdbx_seq_one_letter_code
_entity_poly.pdbx_strand_id
1 'polypeptide(L)'
;MSNALTSRLKKKKKGFTLIELIIVIAIIAILAAIAIPSFTQIREKSKVKVDEASSDTIKKAVITLLTDGTIKQDSATDGTFDISVDASGTVQVSTPVGLTSGSATTIASYFKDIKSPQESGKTKFNVKISHTDETVTVVATN
;
A
#
# COMPACT_ATOMS: atom_id res chain seq x y z
N MET A 1 -29.10 -76.11 2.87
CA MET A 1 -27.81 -75.61 2.33
C MET A 1 -27.63 -74.17 2.77
N SER A 2 -26.63 -73.92 3.63
CA SER A 2 -25.99 -72.64 3.99
C SER A 2 -26.83 -71.35 4.08
N ASN A 3 -27.20 -70.96 5.30
CA ASN A 3 -27.48 -69.56 5.64
C ASN A 3 -26.14 -68.83 5.81
N ALA A 4 -25.76 -68.04 4.80
CA ALA A 4 -24.58 -67.18 4.88
C ALA A 4 -24.81 -66.06 5.91
N LEU A 5 -24.25 -66.27 7.11
CA LEU A 5 -24.02 -65.25 8.14
C LEU A 5 -23.20 -64.10 7.55
N THR A 6 -23.88 -63.16 6.91
CA THR A 6 -23.29 -61.87 6.52
C THR A 6 -23.16 -61.04 7.80
N SER A 7 -22.07 -61.29 8.53
CA SER A 7 -21.62 -60.48 9.65
C SER A 7 -21.52 -59.03 9.19
N ARG A 8 -22.55 -58.25 9.51
CA ARG A 8 -22.54 -56.81 9.32
C ARG A 8 -21.54 -56.24 10.32
N LEU A 9 -20.28 -56.17 9.93
CA LEU A 9 -19.25 -55.35 10.58
C LEU A 9 -19.73 -53.89 10.58
N LYS A 10 -20.54 -53.52 11.58
CA LYS A 10 -20.88 -52.14 11.91
C LYS A 10 -19.57 -51.46 12.29
N LYS A 11 -18.92 -50.80 11.32
CA LYS A 11 -17.86 -49.83 11.60
C LYS A 11 -18.45 -48.80 12.56
N LYS A 12 -18.06 -48.83 13.84
CA LYS A 12 -18.44 -47.81 14.80
C LYS A 12 -17.93 -46.49 14.25
N LYS A 13 -18.83 -45.62 13.77
CA LYS A 13 -18.47 -44.25 13.42
C LYS A 13 -18.04 -43.58 14.74
N LYS A 14 -16.73 -43.40 14.93
CA LYS A 14 -16.21 -42.53 15.99
C LYS A 14 -16.60 -41.11 15.61
N GLY A 15 -17.65 -40.59 16.24
CA GLY A 15 -18.00 -39.17 16.14
C GLY A 15 -17.02 -38.33 16.97
N PHE A 16 -16.77 -37.11 16.51
CA PHE A 16 -16.04 -36.11 17.28
C PHE A 16 -16.84 -35.77 18.54
N THR A 17 -16.19 -35.69 19.70
CA THR A 17 -16.86 -35.32 20.94
C THR A 17 -17.06 -33.81 20.99
N LEU A 18 -18.15 -33.34 21.61
CA LEU A 18 -18.37 -31.90 21.81
C LEU A 18 -17.26 -31.27 22.66
N ILE A 19 -16.67 -32.03 23.59
CA ILE A 19 -15.57 -31.55 24.42
C ILE A 19 -14.28 -31.32 23.63
N GLU A 20 -13.97 -32.19 22.65
CA GLU A 20 -12.83 -31.98 21.75
C GLU A 20 -13.00 -30.68 20.95
N LEU A 21 -14.23 -30.38 20.49
CA LEU A 21 -14.49 -29.15 19.75
C LEU A 21 -14.36 -27.90 20.64
N ILE A 22 -14.83 -27.96 21.88
CA ILE A 22 -14.76 -26.86 22.84
C ILE A 22 -13.32 -26.50 23.20
N ILE A 23 -12.45 -27.50 23.38
CA ILE A 23 -11.03 -27.24 23.70
C ILE A 23 -10.32 -26.59 22.51
N VAL A 24 -10.62 -26.99 21.28
CA VAL A 24 -10.01 -26.42 20.07
C VAL A 24 -10.37 -24.94 19.92
N ILE A 25 -11.65 -24.56 20.06
CA ILE A 25 -12.04 -23.15 19.97
C ILE A 25 -11.45 -22.32 21.12
N ALA A 26 -11.28 -22.89 22.31
CA ALA A 26 -10.68 -22.21 23.45
C ALA A 26 -9.21 -21.87 23.18
N ILE A 27 -8.43 -22.81 22.62
CA ILE A 27 -7.02 -22.56 22.26
C ILE A 27 -6.93 -21.54 21.12
N ILE A 28 -7.76 -21.66 20.08
CA ILE A 28 -7.80 -20.69 18.96
C ILE A 28 -8.13 -19.29 19.48
N ALA A 29 -9.05 -19.14 20.44
CA ALA A 29 -9.41 -17.85 21.01
C ALA A 29 -8.23 -17.16 21.72
N ILE A 30 -7.42 -17.91 22.48
CA ILE A 30 -6.23 -17.37 23.15
C ILE A 30 -5.18 -16.92 22.11
N LEU A 31 -4.92 -17.74 21.10
CA LEU A 31 -3.97 -17.39 20.03
C LEU A 31 -4.43 -16.18 19.23
N ALA A 32 -5.72 -16.12 18.88
CA ALA A 32 -6.32 -15.01 18.15
C ALA A 32 -6.24 -13.69 18.94
N ALA A 33 -6.48 -13.73 20.25
CA ALA A 33 -6.42 -12.55 21.11
C ALA A 33 -5.05 -11.86 21.09
N ILE A 34 -3.95 -12.62 21.00
CA ILE A 34 -2.59 -12.09 20.92
C ILE A 34 -2.22 -11.72 19.47
N ALA A 35 -2.63 -12.53 18.50
CA ALA A 35 -2.24 -12.37 17.09
C ALA A 35 -2.90 -11.15 16.41
N ILE A 36 -4.20 -10.92 16.64
CA ILE A 36 -4.97 -9.84 15.99
C ILE A 36 -4.36 -8.44 16.21
N PRO A 37 -4.09 -7.99 17.45
CA PRO A 37 -3.55 -6.64 17.67
C PRO A 37 -2.15 -6.44 17.08
N SER A 38 -1.31 -7.48 17.08
CA SER A 38 0.03 -7.43 16.48
C SER A 38 -0.04 -7.36 14.96
N PHE A 39 -0.89 -8.17 14.34
CA PHE A 39 -1.04 -8.23 12.89
C PHE A 39 -1.53 -6.90 12.30
N THR A 40 -2.49 -6.25 12.94
CA THR A 40 -2.98 -4.93 12.51
C THR A 40 -1.87 -3.88 12.53
N GLN A 41 -1.06 -3.82 13.60
CA GLN A 41 0.05 -2.86 13.70
C GLN A 41 1.14 -3.11 12.66
N ILE A 42 1.48 -4.38 12.40
CA ILE A 42 2.45 -4.74 11.37
C ILE A 42 1.94 -4.33 10.00
N ARG A 43 0.66 -4.56 9.70
CA ARG A 43 0.04 -4.16 8.43
C ARG A 43 0.10 -2.65 8.22
N GLU A 44 -0.23 -1.85 9.23
CA GLU A 44 -0.12 -0.38 9.14
C GLU A 44 1.33 0.09 8.97
N LYS A 45 2.29 -0.50 9.71
CA LYS A 45 3.71 -0.20 9.51
C LYS A 45 4.21 -0.59 8.12
N SER A 46 3.73 -1.71 7.56
CA SER A 46 4.07 -2.12 6.20
C SER A 46 3.54 -1.13 5.16
N LYS A 47 2.34 -0.58 5.36
CA LYS A 47 1.78 0.46 4.48
C LYS A 47 2.64 1.72 4.48
N VAL A 48 3.04 2.21 5.67
CA VAL A 48 3.95 3.37 5.79
C VAL A 48 5.27 3.11 5.05
N LYS A 49 5.87 1.92 5.21
CA LYS A 49 7.10 1.56 4.50
C LYS A 49 6.95 1.50 2.97
N VAL A 50 5.79 1.05 2.48
CA VAL A 50 5.49 1.07 1.03
C VAL A 50 5.42 2.51 0.53
N ASP A 51 4.86 3.41 1.32
CA ASP A 51 4.73 4.83 0.96
C ASP A 51 6.08 5.54 1.01
N GLU A 52 6.95 5.21 1.97
CA GLU A 52 8.35 5.68 2.00
C GLU A 52 9.10 5.24 0.74
N ALA A 53 9.02 3.95 0.37
CA ALA A 53 9.67 3.44 -0.84
C ALA A 53 9.11 4.06 -2.13
N SER A 54 7.81 4.32 -2.17
CA SER A 54 7.16 5.00 -3.29
C SER A 54 7.62 6.47 -3.37
N SER A 55 7.73 7.15 -2.22
CA SER A 55 8.22 8.53 -2.14
C SER A 55 9.67 8.66 -2.62
N ASP A 56 10.54 7.70 -2.28
CA ASP A 56 11.91 7.64 -2.79
C ASP A 56 11.97 7.43 -4.30
N THR A 57 11.09 6.58 -4.83
CA THR A 57 10.98 6.34 -6.27
C THR A 57 10.53 7.60 -7.00
N ILE A 58 9.50 8.29 -6.49
CA ILE A 58 9.03 9.58 -7.01
C ILE A 58 10.16 10.59 -6.97
N LYS A 59 10.81 10.76 -5.81
CA LYS A 59 11.90 11.72 -5.62
C LYS A 59 13.01 11.54 -6.64
N LYS A 60 13.47 10.31 -6.87
CA LYS A 60 14.51 10.00 -7.86
C LYS A 60 14.06 10.38 -9.27
N ALA A 61 12.84 10.01 -9.65
CA ALA A 61 12.30 10.36 -10.96
C ALA A 61 12.15 11.87 -11.15
N VAL A 62 11.73 12.61 -10.12
CA VAL A 62 11.66 14.09 -10.17
C VAL A 62 13.05 14.71 -10.35
N ILE A 63 14.07 14.19 -9.66
CA ILE A 63 15.45 14.64 -9.84
C ILE A 63 15.93 14.37 -11.27
N THR A 64 15.60 13.21 -11.85
CA THR A 64 15.89 12.92 -13.25
C THR A 64 15.20 13.92 -14.18
N LEU A 65 13.92 14.22 -13.96
CA LEU A 65 13.17 15.17 -14.79
C LEU A 65 13.70 16.61 -14.71
N LEU A 66 14.21 17.01 -13.54
CA LEU A 66 14.91 18.29 -13.36
C LEU A 66 16.23 18.31 -14.13
N THR A 67 16.99 17.21 -14.05
CA THR A 67 18.30 17.07 -14.72
C THR A 67 18.15 17.06 -16.24
N ASP A 68 17.13 16.36 -16.75
CA ASP A 68 16.81 16.28 -18.18
C ASP A 68 16.17 17.57 -18.72
N GLY A 69 15.86 18.54 -17.84
CA GLY A 69 15.25 19.81 -18.18
C GLY A 69 13.77 19.73 -18.61
N THR A 70 13.13 18.56 -18.39
CA THR A 70 11.70 18.33 -18.66
C THR A 70 10.83 19.09 -17.65
N ILE A 71 11.29 19.14 -16.41
CA ILE A 71 10.80 20.07 -15.39
C ILE A 71 11.88 21.12 -15.17
N LYS A 72 11.49 22.38 -15.04
CA LYS A 72 12.39 23.45 -14.63
C LYS A 72 11.81 24.19 -13.45
N GLN A 73 12.60 24.31 -12.40
CA GLN A 73 12.22 25.05 -11.21
C GLN A 73 12.34 26.55 -11.45
N ASP A 74 11.41 27.33 -10.89
CA ASP A 74 11.57 28.77 -10.80
C ASP A 74 12.66 29.14 -9.77
N SER A 75 13.49 30.13 -10.08
CA SER A 75 14.60 30.51 -9.21
C SER A 75 14.16 31.29 -7.96
N ALA A 76 12.89 31.69 -7.87
CA ALA A 76 12.36 32.51 -6.79
C ALA A 76 11.28 31.82 -5.94
N THR A 77 10.78 30.66 -6.38
CA THR A 77 9.68 29.97 -5.70
C THR A 77 9.89 28.46 -5.64
N ASP A 78 9.34 27.84 -4.60
CA ASP A 78 9.36 26.39 -4.49
C ASP A 78 8.45 25.76 -5.55
N GLY A 79 8.98 24.75 -6.24
CA GLY A 79 8.20 23.93 -7.14
C GLY A 79 7.29 22.99 -6.36
N THR A 80 5.98 22.97 -6.61
CA THR A 80 5.06 22.05 -5.93
C THR A 80 4.05 21.44 -6.88
N PHE A 81 3.78 20.15 -6.68
CA PHE A 81 2.67 19.45 -7.32
C PHE A 81 2.28 18.20 -6.51
N ASP A 82 1.01 17.82 -6.61
CA ASP A 82 0.48 16.62 -6.00
C ASP A 82 0.36 15.51 -7.04
N ILE A 83 0.77 14.29 -6.69
CA ILE A 83 0.54 13.07 -7.46
C ILE A 83 -0.55 12.27 -6.75
N SER A 84 -1.66 12.01 -7.42
CA SER A 84 -2.72 11.12 -6.92
C SER A 84 -3.04 10.03 -7.94
N VAL A 85 -3.61 8.91 -7.50
CA VAL A 85 -4.14 7.89 -8.39
C VAL A 85 -5.64 7.80 -8.14
N ASP A 86 -6.42 7.95 -9.20
CA ASP A 86 -7.87 7.89 -9.13
C ASP A 86 -8.38 6.44 -8.97
N ALA A 87 -9.70 6.28 -8.79
CA ALA A 87 -10.34 4.99 -8.64
C ALA A 87 -10.20 4.09 -9.89
N SER A 88 -9.85 4.64 -11.05
CA SER A 88 -9.59 3.89 -12.28
C SER A 88 -8.14 3.41 -12.40
N GLY A 89 -7.28 3.78 -11.44
CA GLY A 89 -5.85 3.47 -11.47
C GLY A 89 -5.04 4.43 -12.34
N THR A 90 -5.62 5.56 -12.75
CA THR A 90 -4.92 6.57 -13.55
C THR A 90 -4.22 7.58 -12.66
N VAL A 91 -2.94 7.85 -12.96
CA VAL A 91 -2.16 8.85 -12.25
C VAL A 91 -2.52 10.25 -12.71
N GLN A 92 -2.86 11.10 -11.75
CA GLN A 92 -3.18 12.50 -11.92
C GLN A 92 -2.12 13.34 -11.23
N VAL A 93 -1.76 14.46 -11.87
CA VAL A 93 -0.84 15.44 -11.28
C VAL A 93 -1.57 16.77 -11.20
N SER A 94 -1.53 17.42 -10.04
CA SER A 94 -2.10 18.77 -9.90
C SER A 94 -1.38 19.75 -10.83
N THR A 95 -1.99 20.89 -11.12
CA THR A 95 -1.30 21.98 -11.83
C THR A 95 -0.02 22.35 -11.06
N PRO A 96 1.18 22.19 -11.65
CA PRO A 96 2.40 22.49 -10.94
C PRO A 96 2.54 24.00 -10.71
N VAL A 97 3.02 24.37 -9.52
CA VAL A 97 3.28 25.75 -9.10
C VAL A 97 4.77 25.93 -8.91
N GLY A 98 5.33 27.12 -9.19
CA GLY A 98 6.75 27.40 -9.01
C GLY A 98 7.68 26.66 -9.97
N LEU A 99 7.15 26.22 -11.12
CA LEU A 99 7.89 25.60 -12.20
C LEU A 99 7.77 26.45 -13.47
N THR A 100 8.88 26.64 -14.17
CA THR A 100 8.96 27.35 -15.46
C THR A 100 8.83 26.38 -16.65
N SER A 101 8.86 25.08 -16.41
CA SER A 101 8.59 24.01 -17.40
C SER A 101 8.10 22.74 -16.70
N GLY A 102 7.28 21.95 -17.39
CA GLY A 102 6.72 20.69 -16.87
C GLY A 102 5.22 20.78 -16.59
N SER A 103 4.38 20.52 -17.60
CA SER A 103 2.91 20.49 -17.44
C SER A 103 2.46 19.24 -16.68
N ALA A 104 1.32 19.33 -15.98
CA ALA A 104 0.71 18.22 -15.24
C ALA A 104 0.64 16.92 -16.06
N THR A 105 0.24 17.00 -17.33
CA THR A 105 0.12 15.86 -18.24
C THR A 105 1.45 15.19 -18.58
N THR A 106 2.49 16.00 -18.83
CA THR A 106 3.85 15.52 -19.07
C THR A 106 4.37 14.81 -17.84
N ILE A 107 4.26 15.43 -16.66
CA ILE A 107 4.70 14.86 -15.39
C ILE A 107 3.95 13.56 -15.08
N ALA A 108 2.62 13.53 -15.25
CA ALA A 108 1.80 12.33 -15.04
C ALA A 108 2.26 11.14 -15.90
N SER A 109 2.77 11.40 -17.11
CA SER A 109 3.23 10.33 -18.01
C SER A 109 4.46 9.56 -17.50
N TYR A 110 5.26 10.16 -16.62
CA TYR A 110 6.44 9.53 -16.01
C TYR A 110 6.11 8.70 -14.77
N PHE A 111 4.89 8.80 -14.26
CA PHE A 111 4.48 8.18 -13.01
C PHE A 111 3.37 7.14 -13.16
N LYS A 112 3.13 6.63 -14.37
CA LYS A 112 2.01 5.73 -14.69
C LYS A 112 1.90 4.47 -13.82
N ASP A 113 3.03 3.99 -13.29
CA ASP A 113 3.08 2.74 -12.50
C ASP A 113 3.02 2.97 -10.98
N ILE A 114 2.94 4.23 -10.54
CA ILE A 114 2.89 4.57 -9.12
C ILE A 114 1.50 4.27 -8.56
N LYS A 115 1.45 3.68 -7.38
CA LYS A 115 0.21 3.43 -6.61
C LYS A 115 -0.07 4.59 -5.68
N SER A 116 -1.34 4.83 -5.35
CA SER A 116 -1.70 5.75 -4.26
C SER A 116 -1.06 5.33 -2.93
N PRO A 117 -0.81 6.29 -2.02
CA PRO A 117 -0.40 5.98 -0.65
C PRO A 117 -1.30 4.92 -0.01
N GLN A 118 -0.68 4.01 0.74
CA GLN A 118 -1.32 2.91 1.43
C GLN A 118 -1.55 3.19 2.91
N GLU A 119 -0.86 4.20 3.47
CA GLU A 119 -1.08 4.71 4.82
C GLU A 119 -2.51 5.25 4.97
N SER A 120 -3.13 4.92 6.10
CA SER A 120 -4.50 5.32 6.39
C SER A 120 -4.68 6.84 6.35
N GLY A 121 -5.61 7.31 5.52
CA GLY A 121 -5.95 8.74 5.41
C GLY A 121 -5.03 9.55 4.51
N LYS A 122 -4.09 8.91 3.79
CA LYS A 122 -3.29 9.54 2.75
C LYS A 122 -3.87 9.20 1.39
N THR A 123 -3.99 10.20 0.51
CA THR A 123 -4.59 10.02 -0.83
C THR A 123 -3.66 10.41 -1.97
N LYS A 124 -2.61 11.17 -1.66
CA LYS A 124 -1.70 11.76 -2.64
C LYS A 124 -0.28 11.89 -2.10
N PHE A 125 0.68 12.00 -3.00
CA PHE A 125 2.05 12.39 -2.69
C PHE A 125 2.22 13.87 -3.05
N ASN A 126 2.51 14.71 -2.06
CA ASN A 126 2.95 16.07 -2.32
C ASN A 126 4.44 16.06 -2.63
N VAL A 127 4.80 16.56 -3.81
CA VAL A 127 6.18 16.78 -4.22
C VAL A 127 6.48 18.26 -4.04
N LYS A 128 7.59 18.55 -3.35
CA LYS A 128 8.15 19.88 -3.20
C LYS A 128 9.60 19.90 -3.65
N ILE A 129 9.95 20.93 -4.41
CA ILE A 129 11.29 21.19 -4.91
C ILE A 129 11.68 22.55 -4.30
N SER A 130 12.58 22.52 -3.32
CA SER A 130 13.03 23.69 -2.57
C SER A 130 13.95 24.56 -3.44
N HIS A 131 13.68 25.85 -3.55
CA HIS A 131 14.56 26.79 -4.27
C HIS A 131 15.74 27.24 -3.42
N THR A 132 15.59 27.21 -2.09
CA THR A 132 16.62 27.64 -1.14
C THR A 132 17.66 26.55 -0.91
N ASP A 133 17.21 25.31 -0.77
CA ASP A 133 18.08 24.18 -0.38
C ASP A 133 18.40 23.24 -1.54
N GLU A 134 17.85 23.50 -2.74
CA GLU A 134 17.96 22.64 -3.93
C GLU A 134 17.56 21.18 -3.67
N THR A 135 16.68 20.95 -2.69
CA THR A 135 16.24 19.61 -2.29
C THR A 135 14.85 19.27 -2.84
N VAL A 136 14.67 18.02 -3.24
CA VAL A 136 13.36 17.44 -3.53
C VAL A 136 12.85 16.68 -2.30
N THR A 137 11.65 17.01 -1.84
CA THR A 137 10.93 16.30 -0.78
C THR A 137 9.62 15.74 -1.32
N VAL A 138 9.27 14.54 -0.87
CA VAL A 138 8.03 13.84 -1.26
C VAL A 138 7.40 13.30 0.00
N VAL A 139 6.13 13.65 0.24
CA VAL A 139 5.41 13.29 1.47
C VAL A 139 4.00 12.83 1.12
N ALA A 140 3.56 11.71 1.71
CA ALA A 140 2.18 11.27 1.63
C ALA A 140 1.26 12.21 2.43
N THR A 141 0.28 12.80 1.76
CA THR A 141 -0.69 13.76 2.32
C THR A 141 -2.12 13.35 1.98
N ASN A 142 -3.08 13.99 2.65
CA ASN A 142 -4.51 13.84 2.39
C ASN A 142 -4.95 14.77 1.27
#